data_AF-Q1N0G2-F1
#
_entry.id   AF-Q1N0G2-F1
#
_cell.length_a   1.000
_cell.length_b   1.000
_cell.length_c   1.000
_cell.angle_alpha   90.00
_cell.angle_beta   90.00
_cell.angle_gamma   90.00
#
_symmetry.space_group_name_H-M   'P 1'
#
loop_
_entity.id
_entity.type
_entity.pdbx_description
1 polymer ?
#
loop_
_entity_poly.entity_id
_entity_poly.type
_entity_poly.pdbx_seq_one_letter_code
_entity_poly.pdbx_strand_id
1 'polypeptide(L)' 'MNNNDKISKLEREIWLFEQWSQDMQGQEGPTQQRILQAYQECIQVRRQELEALQQAEPPLLVIEAEA' A
#
# COMPACT_ATOMS: atom_id res chain seq x y z
N MET A 1 0.76 0.41 -18.43
CA MET A 1 0.27 -0.21 -17.18
C MET A 1 -0.89 0.65 -16.71
N ASN A 2 -2.09 0.08 -16.62
CA ASN A 2 -3.30 0.80 -16.20
C ASN A 2 -3.22 1.17 -14.71
N ASN A 3 -3.99 2.15 -14.25
CA ASN A 3 -4.11 2.51 -12.84
C ASN A 3 -4.58 1.31 -12.01
N ASN A 4 -5.51 0.49 -12.50
CA ASN A 4 -5.91 -0.75 -11.84
C ASN A 4 -4.73 -1.72 -11.62
N ASP A 5 -3.88 -1.92 -12.63
CA ASP A 5 -2.70 -2.79 -12.50
C ASP A 5 -1.71 -2.24 -11.47
N LYS A 6 -1.57 -0.91 -11.39
CA LYS A 6 -0.71 -0.23 -10.41
C LYS A 6 -1.27 -0.35 -9.00
N ILE A 7 -2.58 -0.16 -8.83
CA ILE A 7 -3.29 -0.33 -7.55
C ILE A 7 -3.10 -1.76 -7.04
N SER A 8 -3.43 -2.77 -7.85
CA SER A 8 -3.27 -4.17 -7.43
C SER A 8 -1.81 -4.54 -7.12
N LYS A 9 -0.85 -3.94 -7.85
CA LYS A 9 0.57 -4.10 -7.55
C LYS A 9 0.94 -3.49 -6.19
N LEU A 10 0.51 -2.26 -5.92
CA LEU A 10 0.78 -1.57 -4.66
C LEU A 10 0.16 -2.29 -3.47
N GLU A 11 -1.08 -2.75 -3.59
CA GLU A 11 -1.77 -3.55 -2.57
C GLU A 11 -0.99 -4.84 -2.26
N ARG A 12 -0.52 -5.53 -3.30
CA ARG A 12 0.29 -6.74 -3.13
C ARG A 12 1.63 -6.46 -2.46
N GLU A 13 2.31 -5.37 -2.82
CA GLU A 13 3.57 -4.98 -2.19
C GLU A 13 3.38 -4.64 -0.71
N ILE A 14 2.35 -3.85 -0.38
CA ILE A 14 2.00 -3.51 1.01
C ILE A 14 1.77 -4.79 1.82
N TRP A 15 0.94 -5.70 1.29
CA TRP A 15 0.64 -6.96 1.96
C TRP A 15 1.89 -7.81 2.19
N LEU A 16 2.82 -7.87 1.23
CA LEU A 16 4.08 -8.60 1.40
C LEU A 16 4.95 -8.03 2.52
N PHE A 17 5.11 -6.70 2.58
CA PHE A 17 5.89 -6.07 3.65
C PHE A 17 5.23 -6.25 5.03
N GLU A 18 3.90 -6.24 5.11
CA GLU A 18 3.16 -6.52 6.34
C GLU A 18 3.36 -7.96 6.79
N GLN A 19 3.30 -8.94 5.87
CA GLN A 19 3.59 -10.35 6.18
C GLN A 19 5.03 -10.56 6.64
N TRP A 20 6.02 -10.00 5.94
CA TRP A 20 7.43 -10.11 6.36
C TRP A 20 7.68 -9.45 7.71
N SER A 21 6.98 -8.35 8.02
CA SER A 21 7.06 -7.71 9.33
C SER A 21 6.48 -8.60 10.43
N GLN A 22 5.41 -9.36 10.14
CA GLN A 22 4.84 -10.33 11.08
C GLN A 22 5.78 -11.52 11.32
N ASP A 23 6.39 -12.06 10.28
CA ASP A 23 7.33 -13.19 10.38
C ASP A 23 8.60 -12.84 11.18
N MET A 24 8.92 -11.55 11.29
CA MET A 24 10.05 -11.04 12.07
C MET A 24 9.72 -10.76 13.54
N GLN A 25 8.46 -10.90 13.96
CA GLN A 25 8.09 -10.70 15.37
C GLN A 25 8.79 -11.74 16.26
N GLY A 26 9.41 -11.27 17.34
CA GLY A 26 10.18 -12.12 18.27
C GLY A 26 11.64 -12.36 17.87
N GLN A 27 12.10 -11.84 16.73
CA GLN A 27 13.52 -11.81 16.40
C GLN A 27 14.14 -10.48 16.85
N GLU A 28 14.87 -10.51 17.95
CA GLU A 28 15.51 -9.33 18.51
C GLU A 28 16.95 -9.18 17.98
N GLY A 29 17.25 -8.01 17.40
CA GLY A 29 18.60 -7.67 16.98
C GLY A 29 18.68 -6.37 16.18
N PRO A 30 19.85 -5.70 16.14
CA PRO A 30 20.02 -4.43 15.42
C PRO A 30 19.73 -4.57 13.92
N THR A 31 20.01 -5.73 13.33
CA THR A 31 19.73 -6.00 11.92
C THR A 31 18.23 -6.11 11.67
N GLN A 32 17.51 -6.86 12.51
CA GLN A 32 16.07 -7.03 12.43
C GLN A 32 15.35 -5.70 12.60
N GLN A 33 15.78 -4.86 13.55
CA GLN A 33 15.24 -3.51 13.72
C GLN A 33 15.39 -2.66 12.45
N ARG A 34 16.55 -2.70 11.78
CA ARG A 34 16.76 -1.97 10.52
C ARG A 34 15.90 -2.52 9.38
N ILE A 35 15.69 -3.83 9.32
CA ILE A 35 14.84 -4.45 8.31
C ILE A 35 13.37 -4.07 8.53
N LEU A 36 12.89 -4.15 9.78
CA LEU A 36 11.54 -3.71 10.14
C LEU A 36 11.31 -2.23 9.79
N GLN A 37 12.28 -1.38 10.09
CA GLN A 37 12.23 0.04 9.70
C GLN A 37 12.12 0.20 8.17
N ALA A 38 12.93 -0.54 7.40
CA ALA A 38 12.87 -0.50 5.94
C ALA A 38 11.52 -0.96 5.38
N TYR A 39 10.89 -1.98 5.98
CA TYR A 39 9.54 -2.41 5.61
C TYR A 39 8.50 -1.34 5.92
N GLN A 40 8.57 -0.69 7.08
CA GLN A 40 7.66 0.40 7.46
C GLN A 40 7.76 1.58 6.49
N GLU A 41 8.98 2.00 6.14
CA GLU A 41 9.22 3.05 5.16
C GLU A 41 8.66 2.68 3.78
N CYS A 42 8.87 1.44 3.33
CA CYS A 42 8.30 0.94 2.08
C CYS A 42 6.77 0.99 2.11
N ILE A 43 6.13 0.46 3.17
CA ILE A 43 4.68 0.48 3.34
C ILE A 43 4.15 1.92 3.26
N GLN A 44 4.79 2.86 3.96
CA GLN A 44 4.35 4.25 3.97
C GLN A 44 4.36 4.86 2.56
N VAL A 45 5.45 4.68 1.81
CA VAL A 45 5.57 5.20 0.43
C VAL A 45 4.51 4.57 -0.48
N ARG A 46 4.30 3.25 -0.40
CA ARG A 46 3.29 2.58 -1.25
C ARG A 46 1.87 3.03 -0.92
N ARG A 47 1.56 3.27 0.37
CA ARG A 47 0.24 3.78 0.77
C ARG A 47 -0.02 5.18 0.24
N GLN A 48 0.99 6.06 0.25
CA GLN A 48 0.89 7.40 -0.34
C GLN A 48 0.67 7.33 -1.86
N GLU A 49 1.40 6.46 -2.56
CA GLU A 49 1.20 6.25 -4.00
C GLU A 49 -0.20 5.67 -4.31
N LEU A 50 -0.68 4.74 -3.49
CA LEU A 50 -2.00 4.13 -3.63
C LEU A 50 -3.10 5.17 -3.44
N GLU A 51 -3.01 5.99 -2.38
CA GLU A 51 -3.96 7.08 -2.11
C GLU A 51 -3.98 8.10 -3.26
N ALA A 52 -2.81 8.49 -3.78
CA ALA A 52 -2.72 9.41 -4.91
C ALA A 52 -3.38 8.84 -6.18
N LEU A 53 -3.24 7.54 -6.44
CA LEU A 53 -3.89 6.88 -7.59
C LEU A 53 -5.41 6.78 -7.40
N GLN A 54 -5.88 6.48 -6.19
CA GLN A 54 -7.32 6.39 -5.88
C GLN A 54 -8.00 7.76 -5.95
N GLN A 55 -7.32 8.84 -5.54
CA GLN A 55 -7.84 10.21 -5.65
C GLN A 55 -7.78 10.76 -7.08
N ALA A 56 -6.91 10.22 -7.93
CA ALA A 56 -6.81 10.59 -9.34
C ALA A 56 -7.89 9.94 -10.22
N GLU A 57 -8.61 8.93 -9.71
CA GLU A 57 -9.83 8.43 -10.35
C GLU A 57 -10.98 9.40 -10.06
N PRO A 58 -11.60 10.02 -11.09
CA PRO A 58 -12.69 10.95 -10.86
C PRO A 58 -13.84 10.22 -10.17
N PRO A 59 -14.51 10.83 -9.17
CA PRO A 59 -15.72 10.25 -8.61
C PRO A 59 -16.70 10.01 -9.75
N LEU A 60 -17.16 8.76 -9.89
CA LEU A 60 -18.30 8.42 -10.74
C LEU A 60 -19.44 9.37 -10.35
N LEU A 61 -19.75 10.34 -11.21
CA LEU A 61 -20.94 11.17 -11.08
C LEU A 61 -22.13 10.22 -11.02
N VAL A 62 -22.69 10.04 -9.83
CA VAL A 62 -24.00 9.43 -9.66
C VAL A 62 -24.98 10.41 -10.29
N ILE A 63 -25.32 10.18 -11.55
CA ILE A 63 -26.38 10.92 -12.22
C ILE A 63 -27.68 10.38 -11.62
N GLU A 64 -28.13 10.97 -10.52
CA GLU A 64 -29.52 10.79 -10.09
C GLU A 64 -30.37 11.47 -11.16
N ALA A 65 -30.98 10.66 -12.02
CA ALA A 65 -31.94 11.11 -12.99
C ALA A 65 -33.19 11.59 -12.24
N GLU A 66 -33.40 12.90 -12.18
CA GLU A 66 -34.69 13.49 -11.81
C GLU A 66 -35.75 13.03 -12.83
N ALA A 67 -36.83 12.43 -12.31
CA ALA A 67 -38.06 12.12 -13.02
C ALA A 67 -39.24 12.79 -12.29
#